data_AF-A0A966T0E3-F1
#
_entry.id   AF-A0A966T0E3-F1
#
_cell.length_a   1.000
_cell.length_b   1.000
_cell.length_c   1.000
_cell.angle_alpha   90.00
_cell.angle_beta   90.00
_cell.angle_gamma   90.00
#
_symmetry.space_group_name_H-M   'P 1'
#
loop_
_entity.id
_entity.type
_entity.pdbx_description
1 polymer ?
#
loop_
_entity_poly.entity_id
_entity_poly.type
_entity_poly.pdbx_seq_one_letter_code
_entity_poly.pdbx_strand_id
1 'polypeptide(L)'
;MTVSLELVHRWWQAANYLAVGMIYLQDNPLLREPLRPEHIKNRLLGHWGSSPGQAFIWAHANRVIQAHNLDMIYLSGPGHGAPGVLGPTYLDGSYSEIYPDKSQDAVGLRRFFKQFSFPGHIGSHCTPETPGSIHEGGELGYVLSHACGAVFDNPELIALACVGDGEAETGPLATSWHINKFLNPVSDGAVLPVLHLNGYKIANPTLLARIPRQELESL
;
A
#
# COMPACT_ATOMS: atom_id res chain seq x y z
N MET A 1 19.61 14.53 -7.30
CA MET A 1 19.17 15.61 -6.39
C MET A 1 18.42 14.98 -5.23
N THR A 2 18.69 15.36 -3.99
CA THR A 2 18.00 14.80 -2.81
C THR A 2 16.61 15.40 -2.68
N VAL A 3 15.56 14.58 -2.77
CA VAL A 3 14.18 14.99 -2.53
C VAL A 3 14.03 15.45 -1.07
N SER A 4 13.50 16.66 -0.84
CA SER A 4 13.35 17.21 0.51
C SER A 4 12.30 16.44 1.31
N LEU A 5 12.49 16.35 2.63
CA LEU A 5 11.50 15.74 3.54
C LEU A 5 10.16 16.48 3.53
N GLU A 6 10.19 17.80 3.33
CA GLU A 6 8.97 18.60 3.20
C GLU A 6 8.14 18.18 1.98
N LEU A 7 8.80 17.93 0.84
CA LEU A 7 8.12 17.46 -0.36
C LEU A 7 7.55 16.04 -0.16
N VAL A 8 8.32 15.14 0.47
CA VAL A 8 7.82 13.79 0.83
C VAL A 8 6.60 13.89 1.74
N HIS A 9 6.62 14.76 2.74
CA HIS A 9 5.50 14.96 3.66
C HIS A 9 4.25 15.47 2.92
N ARG A 10 4.38 16.46 2.04
CA ARG A 10 3.26 16.97 1.23
C ARG A 10 2.70 15.90 0.29
N TRP A 11 3.56 15.08 -0.31
CA TRP A 11 3.14 13.96 -1.15
C TRP A 11 2.35 12.91 -0.35
N TRP A 12 2.84 12.56 0.85
CA TRP A 12 2.13 11.66 1.77
C TRP A 12 0.76 12.23 2.20
N GLN A 13 0.68 13.53 2.50
CA GLN A 13 -0.59 14.20 2.78
C GLN A 13 -1.57 14.13 1.59
N ALA A 14 -1.08 14.32 0.36
CA ALA A 14 -1.90 14.17 -0.84
C ALA A 14 -2.41 12.73 -0.98
N ALA A 15 -1.56 11.72 -0.79
CA ALA A 15 -1.97 10.32 -0.82
C ALA A 15 -3.04 10.00 0.24
N ASN A 16 -2.88 10.52 1.47
CA ASN A 16 -3.87 10.38 2.53
C ASN A 16 -5.21 11.06 2.18
N TYR A 17 -5.16 12.23 1.56
CA TYR A 17 -6.37 12.92 1.07
C TYR A 17 -7.09 12.07 0.02
N LEU A 18 -6.36 11.49 -0.93
CA LEU A 18 -6.93 10.57 -1.92
C LEU A 18 -7.55 9.34 -1.25
N ALA A 19 -6.91 8.80 -0.21
CA ALA A 19 -7.43 7.66 0.53
C ALA A 19 -8.79 7.95 1.21
N VAL A 20 -8.90 9.10 1.88
CA VAL A 20 -10.18 9.57 2.44
C VAL A 20 -11.19 9.82 1.32
N GLY A 21 -10.80 10.49 0.24
CA GLY A 21 -11.67 10.77 -0.90
C GLY A 21 -12.28 9.49 -1.51
N MET A 22 -11.47 8.46 -1.71
CA MET A 22 -11.93 7.15 -2.19
C MET A 22 -12.96 6.49 -1.25
N ILE A 23 -12.77 6.56 0.06
CA ILE A 23 -13.69 5.90 1.01
C ILE A 23 -15.02 6.66 1.11
N TYR A 24 -14.98 8.00 1.11
CA TYR A 24 -16.13 8.81 1.50
C TYR A 24 -16.83 9.53 0.36
N LEU A 25 -16.11 10.02 -0.66
CA LEU A 25 -16.66 10.96 -1.63
C LEU A 25 -17.10 10.30 -2.93
N GLN A 26 -18.25 10.73 -3.46
CA GLN A 26 -18.72 10.42 -4.81
C GLN A 26 -18.75 11.65 -5.73
N ASP A 27 -18.65 12.85 -5.16
CA ASP A 27 -18.56 14.12 -5.88
C ASP A 27 -17.76 15.17 -5.06
N ASN A 28 -17.53 16.35 -5.64
CA ASN A 28 -16.80 17.47 -5.04
C ASN A 28 -15.39 17.06 -4.51
N PRO A 29 -14.56 16.39 -5.33
CA PRO A 29 -13.34 15.74 -4.87
C PRO A 29 -12.25 16.71 -4.37
N LEU A 30 -12.38 18.01 -4.66
CA LEU A 30 -11.44 19.06 -4.24
C LEU A 30 -12.07 20.05 -3.25
N LEU A 31 -13.29 19.77 -2.76
CA LEU A 31 -14.03 20.63 -1.83
C LEU A 31 -14.11 22.10 -2.29
N ARG A 32 -14.36 22.32 -3.59
CA ARG A 32 -14.47 23.67 -4.17
C ARG A 32 -15.74 24.39 -3.75
N GLU A 33 -16.75 23.64 -3.35
CA GLU A 33 -17.95 24.11 -2.67
C GLU A 33 -18.03 23.48 -1.27
N PRO A 34 -18.75 24.10 -0.32
CA PRO A 34 -18.99 23.51 0.99
C PRO A 34 -19.51 22.08 0.88
N LEU A 35 -18.99 21.17 1.70
CA LEU A 35 -19.35 19.76 1.67
C LEU A 35 -20.84 19.58 2.03
N ARG A 36 -21.56 18.82 1.19
CA ARG A 36 -22.97 18.48 1.41
C ARG A 36 -23.17 16.97 1.47
N PRO A 37 -24.25 16.46 2.08
CA PRO A 37 -24.53 15.03 2.17
C PRO A 37 -24.51 14.32 0.80
N GLU A 38 -24.94 14.99 -0.27
CA GLU A 38 -25.00 14.39 -1.61
C GLU A 38 -23.61 14.10 -2.20
N HIS A 39 -22.55 14.75 -1.69
CA HIS A 39 -21.17 14.48 -2.10
C HIS A 39 -20.61 13.20 -1.47
N ILE A 40 -21.26 12.67 -0.43
CA ILE A 40 -20.82 11.50 0.34
C ILE A 40 -21.49 10.23 -0.22
N LYS A 41 -20.74 9.13 -0.29
CA LYS A 41 -21.27 7.82 -0.70
C LYS A 41 -22.34 7.34 0.27
N ASN A 42 -23.45 6.82 -0.28
CA ASN A 42 -24.53 6.23 0.51
C ASN A 42 -24.11 5.00 1.33
N ARG A 43 -23.05 4.30 0.90
CA ARG A 43 -22.43 3.19 1.62
C ARG A 43 -20.93 3.47 1.74
N LEU A 44 -20.45 3.57 2.96
CA LEU A 44 -19.04 3.77 3.26
C LEU A 44 -18.37 2.40 3.32
N LEU A 45 -17.52 2.11 2.33
CA LEU A 45 -16.80 0.86 2.19
C LEU A 45 -15.32 1.14 1.98
N GLY A 46 -14.47 0.33 2.60
CA GLY A 46 -13.01 0.47 2.57
C GLY A 46 -12.39 0.55 3.96
N HIS A 47 -11.06 0.48 4.02
CA HIS A 47 -10.30 0.48 5.27
C HIS A 47 -9.35 1.66 5.34
N TRP A 48 -9.52 2.49 6.37
CA TRP A 48 -8.59 3.57 6.67
C TRP A 48 -7.36 3.09 7.45
N GLY A 49 -7.52 2.16 8.39
CA GLY A 49 -6.53 1.88 9.44
C GLY A 49 -5.09 1.63 8.97
N SER A 50 -4.90 0.90 7.87
CA SER A 50 -3.57 0.64 7.29
C SER A 50 -3.15 1.64 6.21
N SER A 51 -4.09 2.34 5.59
CA SER A 51 -3.86 3.16 4.38
C SER A 51 -2.78 4.25 4.58
N PRO A 52 -2.78 5.06 5.65
CA PRO A 52 -1.76 6.08 5.85
C PRO A 52 -0.35 5.51 6.07
N GLY A 53 -0.25 4.38 6.77
CA GLY A 53 1.04 3.72 7.02
C GLY A 53 1.64 3.18 5.74
N GLN A 54 0.83 2.57 4.87
CA GLN A 54 1.27 2.12 3.55
C GLN A 54 1.68 3.28 2.64
N ALA A 55 0.88 4.34 2.57
CA ALA A 55 1.23 5.53 1.80
C ALA A 55 2.52 6.20 2.31
N PHE A 56 2.79 6.14 3.62
CA PHE A 56 4.05 6.63 4.20
C PHE A 56 5.24 5.80 3.72
N ILE A 57 5.13 4.46 3.78
CA ILE A 57 6.17 3.55 3.28
C ILE A 57 6.42 3.83 1.79
N TRP A 58 5.36 3.96 0.99
CA TRP A 58 5.45 4.25 -0.44
C TRP A 58 6.15 5.58 -0.72
N ALA A 59 5.79 6.65 -0.02
CA ALA A 59 6.41 7.97 -0.19
C ALA A 59 7.92 7.94 0.07
N HIS A 60 8.33 7.19 1.10
CA HIS A 60 9.75 7.00 1.42
C HIS A 60 10.46 6.06 0.44
N ALA A 61 9.78 5.00 -0.03
CA ALA A 61 10.30 4.12 -1.07
C ALA A 61 10.58 4.90 -2.36
N ASN A 62 9.61 5.70 -2.83
CA ASN A 62 9.78 6.58 -4.00
C ASN A 62 11.01 7.50 -3.85
N ARG A 63 11.23 8.06 -2.65
CA ARG A 63 12.42 8.87 -2.39
C ARG A 63 13.72 8.08 -2.55
N VAL A 64 13.78 6.85 -2.02
CA VAL A 64 14.98 6.01 -2.10
C VAL A 64 15.20 5.51 -3.53
N ILE A 65 14.14 5.09 -4.23
CA ILE A 65 14.17 4.73 -5.66
C ILE A 65 14.77 5.88 -6.47
N GLN A 66 14.29 7.12 -6.30
CA GLN A 66 14.81 8.30 -7.02
C GLN A 66 16.25 8.65 -6.64
N ALA A 67 16.64 8.47 -5.38
CA ALA A 67 17.99 8.81 -4.92
C ALA A 67 19.05 7.82 -5.41
N HIS A 68 18.68 6.56 -5.61
CA HIS A 68 19.61 5.46 -5.88
C HIS A 68 19.36 4.74 -7.21
N ASN A 69 18.33 5.15 -7.98
CA ASN A 69 17.92 4.52 -9.23
C ASN A 69 17.69 3.00 -9.07
N LEU A 70 16.89 2.62 -8.07
CA LEU A 70 16.62 1.22 -7.74
C LEU A 70 15.48 0.64 -8.56
N ASP A 71 15.61 -0.63 -8.94
CA ASP A 71 14.48 -1.45 -9.38
C ASP A 71 13.77 -2.03 -8.15
N MET A 72 12.52 -1.63 -7.91
CA MET A 72 11.80 -1.98 -6.70
C MET A 72 10.32 -2.21 -6.98
N ILE A 73 9.79 -3.29 -6.41
CA ILE A 73 8.36 -3.62 -6.44
C ILE A 73 7.77 -3.57 -5.03
N TYR A 74 6.55 -3.05 -4.88
CA TYR A 74 5.83 -2.99 -3.61
C TYR A 74 4.81 -4.12 -3.50
N LEU A 75 4.83 -4.86 -2.39
CA LEU A 75 3.82 -5.86 -2.07
C LEU A 75 3.07 -5.45 -0.80
N SER A 76 1.75 -5.30 -0.91
CA SER A 76 0.87 -4.93 0.19
C SER A 76 0.31 -6.18 0.88
N GLY A 77 0.92 -6.60 1.98
CA GLY A 77 0.37 -7.65 2.84
C GLY A 77 -1.00 -7.26 3.42
N PRO A 78 -1.16 -6.10 4.08
CA PRO A 78 -2.47 -5.59 4.47
C PRO A 78 -3.21 -4.97 3.26
N GLY A 79 -3.50 -5.80 2.25
CA GLY A 79 -4.08 -5.38 0.97
C GLY A 79 -5.47 -4.76 1.05
N HIS A 80 -6.19 -5.02 2.15
CA HIS A 80 -7.45 -4.34 2.49
C HIS A 80 -7.29 -2.82 2.68
N GLY A 81 -6.06 -2.35 2.94
CA GLY A 81 -5.66 -0.94 2.95
C GLY A 81 -5.35 -0.38 1.55
N ALA A 82 -6.04 -0.88 0.52
CA ALA A 82 -5.84 -0.49 -0.89
C ALA A 82 -5.82 1.02 -1.15
N PRO A 83 -6.58 1.89 -0.46
CA PRO A 83 -6.45 3.34 -0.63
C PRO A 83 -5.02 3.87 -0.42
N GLY A 84 -4.22 3.22 0.44
CA GLY A 84 -2.81 3.51 0.67
C GLY A 84 -1.86 3.09 -0.46
N VAL A 85 -2.36 2.39 -1.48
CA VAL A 85 -1.62 1.95 -2.69
C VAL A 85 -2.20 2.61 -3.95
N LEU A 86 -3.52 2.67 -4.06
CA LEU A 86 -4.23 3.34 -5.15
C LEU A 86 -3.95 4.85 -5.19
N GLY A 87 -3.88 5.50 -4.02
CA GLY A 87 -3.52 6.92 -3.94
C GLY A 87 -2.13 7.19 -4.54
N PRO A 88 -1.07 6.51 -4.07
CA PRO A 88 0.26 6.54 -4.68
C PRO A 88 0.31 6.33 -6.20
N THR A 89 -0.29 5.25 -6.71
CA THR A 89 -0.30 4.92 -8.14
C THR A 89 -1.07 5.93 -8.99
N TYR A 90 -2.04 6.62 -8.41
CA TYR A 90 -2.69 7.76 -9.06
C TYR A 90 -1.78 9.01 -9.09
N LEU A 91 -1.02 9.27 -8.03
CA LEU A 91 -0.12 10.43 -7.94
C LEU A 91 1.10 10.32 -8.85
N ASP A 92 1.65 9.12 -9.03
CA ASP A 92 2.78 8.89 -9.95
C ASP A 92 2.37 8.85 -11.43
N GLY A 93 1.06 8.81 -11.72
CA GLY A 93 0.48 8.87 -13.06
C GLY A 93 0.21 7.51 -13.69
N SER A 94 0.75 6.42 -13.13
CA SER A 94 0.60 5.06 -13.68
C SER A 94 -0.86 4.64 -13.78
N TYR A 95 -1.68 5.03 -12.80
CA TYR A 95 -3.12 4.75 -12.83
C TYR A 95 -3.82 5.42 -14.01
N SER A 96 -3.47 6.68 -14.32
CA SER A 96 -4.05 7.42 -15.44
C SER A 96 -3.51 6.96 -16.80
N GLU A 97 -2.31 6.39 -16.85
CA GLU A 97 -1.77 5.77 -18.06
C GLU A 97 -2.57 4.53 -18.46
N ILE A 98 -2.87 3.65 -17.49
CA ILE A 98 -3.66 2.43 -17.72
C ILE A 98 -5.16 2.74 -17.85
N TYR A 99 -5.68 3.70 -17.08
CA TYR A 99 -7.09 4.10 -17.07
C TYR A 99 -7.26 5.60 -17.40
N PRO A 100 -7.23 5.98 -18.69
CA PRO A 100 -7.24 7.40 -19.11
C PRO A 100 -8.47 8.20 -18.66
N ASP A 101 -9.59 7.54 -18.36
CA ASP A 101 -10.80 8.22 -17.88
C ASP A 101 -10.69 8.67 -16.41
N LYS A 102 -9.61 8.30 -15.70
CA LYS A 102 -9.20 8.78 -14.38
C LYS A 102 -7.95 9.63 -14.54
N SER A 103 -8.05 10.65 -15.39
CA SER A 103 -7.01 11.67 -15.61
C SER A 103 -6.67 12.45 -14.33
N GLN A 104 -5.46 13.00 -14.25
CA GLN A 104 -4.99 13.85 -13.14
C GLN A 104 -5.59 15.28 -13.18
N ASP A 105 -6.90 15.37 -13.38
CA ASP A 105 -7.71 16.59 -13.33
C ASP A 105 -8.92 16.40 -12.39
N ALA A 106 -9.73 17.45 -12.22
CA ALA A 106 -10.87 17.40 -11.30
C ALA A 106 -11.97 16.39 -11.72
N VAL A 107 -12.12 16.15 -13.03
CA VAL A 107 -13.12 15.19 -13.56
C VAL A 107 -12.64 13.77 -13.36
N GLY A 108 -11.38 13.49 -13.70
CA GLY A 108 -10.75 12.19 -13.48
C GLY A 108 -10.65 11.85 -11.99
N LEU A 109 -10.30 12.81 -11.14
CA LEU A 109 -10.27 12.63 -9.69
C LEU A 109 -11.66 12.29 -9.12
N ARG A 110 -12.72 12.95 -9.60
CA ARG A 110 -14.11 12.61 -9.20
C ARG A 110 -14.44 11.16 -9.54
N ARG A 111 -14.08 10.71 -10.75
CA ARG A 111 -14.29 9.33 -11.19
C ARG A 111 -13.46 8.36 -10.36
N PHE A 112 -12.22 8.72 -10.06
CA PHE A 112 -11.30 7.95 -9.24
C PHE A 112 -11.82 7.74 -7.81
N PHE A 113 -12.39 8.77 -7.17
CA PHE A 113 -13.03 8.63 -5.87
C PHE A 113 -14.30 7.79 -5.95
N LYS A 114 -15.19 8.10 -6.91
CA LYS A 114 -16.49 7.44 -7.02
C LYS A 114 -16.37 5.92 -7.27
N GLN A 115 -15.41 5.48 -8.09
CA GLN A 115 -15.29 4.08 -8.48
C GLN A 115 -14.90 3.13 -7.32
N PHE A 116 -14.19 3.63 -6.30
CA PHE A 116 -13.66 2.76 -5.25
C PHE A 116 -14.79 2.10 -4.45
N SER A 117 -14.81 0.77 -4.38
CA SER A 117 -15.83 -0.01 -3.66
C SER A 117 -17.27 0.36 -4.03
N PHE A 118 -17.50 0.67 -5.30
CA PHE A 118 -18.81 1.09 -5.82
C PHE A 118 -19.37 0.03 -6.78
N PRO A 119 -20.69 -0.21 -6.82
CA PRO A 119 -21.28 -1.21 -7.71
C PRO A 119 -20.85 -1.03 -9.18
N GLY A 120 -20.33 -2.10 -9.79
CA GLY A 120 -19.86 -2.09 -11.19
C GLY A 120 -18.45 -1.53 -11.40
N HIS A 121 -17.68 -1.33 -10.31
CA HIS A 121 -16.32 -0.81 -10.35
C HIS A 121 -15.35 -1.70 -9.54
N ILE A 122 -14.20 -1.14 -9.13
CA ILE A 122 -13.13 -1.86 -8.45
C ILE A 122 -13.48 -2.21 -6.99
N GLY A 123 -12.85 -3.28 -6.50
CA GLY A 123 -12.97 -3.75 -5.12
C GLY A 123 -12.26 -2.86 -4.09
N SER A 124 -12.16 -3.37 -2.85
CA SER A 124 -11.54 -2.69 -1.71
C SER A 124 -10.11 -3.15 -1.40
N HIS A 125 -9.58 -4.10 -2.17
CA HIS A 125 -8.25 -4.70 -2.00
C HIS A 125 -7.30 -4.26 -3.12
N CYS A 126 -6.02 -4.60 -3.02
CA CYS A 126 -5.02 -4.36 -4.05
C CYS A 126 -5.15 -5.37 -5.21
N THR A 127 -6.37 -5.49 -5.75
CA THR A 127 -6.75 -6.51 -6.76
C THR A 127 -5.91 -6.39 -8.03
N PRO A 128 -5.92 -7.40 -8.93
CA PRO A 128 -5.10 -7.41 -10.15
C PRO A 128 -5.33 -6.23 -11.11
N GLU A 129 -6.46 -5.52 -11.00
CA GLU A 129 -6.71 -4.28 -11.75
C GLU A 129 -5.88 -3.09 -11.23
N THR A 130 -5.23 -3.21 -10.08
CA THR A 130 -4.36 -2.17 -9.53
C THR A 130 -3.00 -2.21 -10.25
N PRO A 131 -2.59 -1.14 -10.95
CA PRO A 131 -1.28 -1.10 -11.60
C PRO A 131 -0.15 -1.37 -10.59
N GLY A 132 0.76 -2.26 -10.96
CA GLY A 132 1.89 -2.69 -10.12
C GLY A 132 1.55 -3.76 -9.07
N SER A 133 0.29 -4.15 -8.88
CA SER A 133 -0.05 -5.21 -7.93
C SER A 133 0.22 -6.60 -8.52
N ILE A 134 1.00 -7.39 -7.78
CA ILE A 134 1.14 -8.85 -7.97
C ILE A 134 0.69 -9.64 -6.73
N HIS A 135 0.10 -8.96 -5.75
CA HIS A 135 -0.31 -9.52 -4.48
C HIS A 135 -1.51 -8.73 -3.94
N GLU A 136 -2.69 -9.37 -3.92
CA GLU A 136 -3.94 -8.70 -3.53
C GLU A 136 -4.02 -8.39 -2.03
N GLY A 137 -3.44 -9.25 -1.18
CA GLY A 137 -3.47 -9.09 0.28
C GLY A 137 -4.88 -9.17 0.89
N GLY A 138 -5.79 -9.91 0.25
CA GLY A 138 -7.12 -10.23 0.79
C GLY A 138 -7.05 -11.36 1.81
N GLU A 139 -6.63 -12.55 1.37
CA GLU A 139 -6.22 -13.62 2.29
C GLU A 139 -4.79 -13.35 2.76
N LEU A 140 -4.67 -13.03 4.04
CA LEU A 140 -3.42 -12.62 4.69
C LEU A 140 -2.46 -13.81 4.88
N GLY A 141 -1.16 -13.58 4.74
CA GLY A 141 -0.12 -14.51 5.18
C GLY A 141 0.96 -14.81 4.13
N TYR A 142 0.77 -14.36 2.89
CA TYR A 142 1.60 -14.78 1.75
C TYR A 142 2.55 -13.69 1.23
N VAL A 143 2.57 -12.50 1.84
CA VAL A 143 3.32 -11.36 1.28
C VAL A 143 4.83 -11.65 1.16
N LEU A 144 5.44 -12.31 2.16
CA LEU A 144 6.86 -12.63 2.12
C LEU A 144 7.19 -13.80 1.20
N SER A 145 6.33 -14.81 1.09
CA SER A 145 6.56 -15.89 0.12
C SER A 145 6.46 -15.38 -1.31
N HIS A 146 5.49 -14.49 -1.61
CA HIS A 146 5.39 -13.83 -2.91
C HIS A 146 6.57 -12.89 -3.16
N ALA A 147 7.00 -12.11 -2.16
CA ALA A 147 8.15 -11.21 -2.29
C ALA A 147 9.45 -11.98 -2.56
N CYS A 148 9.70 -13.08 -1.83
CA CYS A 148 10.86 -13.92 -2.08
C CYS A 148 10.78 -14.59 -3.46
N GLY A 149 9.58 -15.07 -3.84
CA GLY A 149 9.30 -15.59 -5.17
C GLY A 149 9.65 -14.63 -6.29
N ALA A 150 9.36 -13.34 -6.11
CA ALA A 150 9.61 -12.30 -7.11
C ALA A 150 11.09 -11.98 -7.32
N VAL A 151 11.94 -12.18 -6.30
CA VAL A 151 13.37 -11.84 -6.36
C VAL A 151 14.28 -13.01 -6.74
N PHE A 152 13.78 -14.26 -6.72
CA PHE A 152 14.56 -15.39 -7.22
C PHE A 152 14.95 -15.19 -8.69
N ASP A 153 16.22 -15.49 -9.00
CA ASP A 153 16.82 -15.31 -10.33
C ASP A 153 16.72 -13.86 -10.88
N ASN A 154 16.51 -12.88 -9.99
CA ASN A 154 16.36 -11.47 -10.34
C ASN A 154 17.25 -10.56 -9.47
N PRO A 155 18.57 -10.54 -9.71
CA PRO A 155 19.57 -10.00 -8.78
C PRO A 155 19.47 -8.48 -8.53
N GLU A 156 18.84 -7.72 -9.43
CA GLU A 156 18.71 -6.27 -9.31
C GLU A 156 17.41 -5.85 -8.61
N LEU A 157 16.43 -6.75 -8.49
CA LEU A 157 15.11 -6.41 -7.95
C LEU A 157 15.12 -6.35 -6.42
N ILE A 158 14.53 -5.29 -5.88
CA ILE A 158 14.17 -5.20 -4.47
C ILE A 158 12.66 -5.36 -4.31
N ALA A 159 12.22 -6.38 -3.57
CA ALA A 159 10.82 -6.51 -3.17
C ALA A 159 10.59 -5.84 -1.80
N LEU A 160 9.92 -4.69 -1.80
CA LEU A 160 9.48 -4.00 -0.59
C LEU A 160 8.16 -4.62 -0.11
N ALA A 161 8.24 -5.50 0.89
CA ALA A 161 7.09 -6.24 1.40
C ALA A 161 6.55 -5.59 2.69
N CYS A 162 5.38 -4.95 2.60
CA CYS A 162 4.68 -4.41 3.76
C CYS A 162 3.91 -5.53 4.45
N VAL A 163 4.34 -5.89 5.66
CA VAL A 163 3.79 -7.00 6.44
C VAL A 163 2.84 -6.44 7.51
N GLY A 164 1.58 -6.85 7.50
CA GLY A 164 0.67 -6.48 8.60
C GLY A 164 1.12 -7.14 9.91
N ASP A 165 1.12 -6.42 11.02
CA ASP A 165 1.41 -7.04 12.33
C ASP A 165 0.33 -8.04 12.77
N GLY A 166 -0.91 -7.87 12.31
CA GLY A 166 -1.96 -8.89 12.43
C GLY A 166 -1.78 -10.06 11.45
N GLU A 167 -1.26 -9.79 10.25
CA GLU A 167 -0.88 -10.84 9.28
C GLU A 167 0.24 -11.72 9.86
N ALA A 168 1.17 -11.13 10.63
CA ALA A 168 2.32 -11.81 11.25
C ALA A 168 1.94 -12.93 12.22
N GLU A 169 0.68 -12.96 12.66
CA GLU A 169 0.14 -14.02 13.52
C GLU A 169 -0.32 -15.26 12.72
N THR A 170 -0.33 -15.20 11.39
CA THR A 170 -0.70 -16.33 10.54
C THR A 170 0.45 -17.33 10.42
N GLY A 171 0.12 -18.62 10.33
CA GLY A 171 1.11 -19.69 10.13
C GLY A 171 1.98 -19.51 8.88
N PRO A 172 1.39 -19.22 7.69
CA PRO A 172 2.15 -18.97 6.48
C PRO A 172 3.17 -17.83 6.62
N LEU A 173 2.79 -16.71 7.24
CA LEU A 173 3.73 -15.59 7.39
C LEU A 173 4.81 -15.90 8.42
N ALA A 174 4.45 -16.52 9.55
CA ALA A 174 5.41 -16.90 10.58
C ALA A 174 6.54 -17.78 10.03
N THR A 175 6.23 -18.76 9.18
CA THR A 175 7.27 -19.61 8.56
C THR A 175 8.03 -18.91 7.44
N SER A 176 7.42 -17.96 6.74
CA SER A 176 8.03 -17.28 5.59
C SER A 176 9.28 -16.45 5.92
N TRP A 177 9.48 -16.05 7.18
CA TRP A 177 10.72 -15.41 7.65
C TRP A 177 11.96 -16.30 7.49
N HIS A 178 11.78 -17.61 7.31
CA HIS A 178 12.87 -18.54 7.02
C HIS A 178 13.26 -18.61 5.54
N ILE A 179 12.52 -17.96 4.63
CA ILE A 179 12.82 -18.03 3.19
C ILE A 179 14.17 -17.36 2.88
N ASN A 180 14.63 -16.40 3.69
CA ASN A 180 15.94 -15.78 3.54
C ASN A 180 17.13 -16.75 3.62
N LYS A 181 16.96 -17.96 4.19
CA LYS A 181 17.99 -19.01 4.20
C LYS A 181 18.14 -19.71 2.84
N PHE A 182 17.22 -19.46 1.91
CA PHE A 182 17.22 -20.02 0.55
C PHE A 182 17.59 -18.98 -0.52
N LEU A 183 17.64 -17.69 -0.17
CA LEU A 183 18.09 -16.63 -1.07
C LEU A 183 19.62 -16.63 -1.16
N ASN A 184 20.13 -16.55 -2.38
CA ASN A 184 21.54 -16.36 -2.68
C ASN A 184 21.77 -14.94 -3.22
N PRO A 185 22.46 -14.04 -2.48
CA PRO A 185 22.63 -12.64 -2.87
C PRO A 185 23.49 -12.42 -4.13
N VAL A 186 24.06 -13.49 -4.70
CA VAL A 186 24.79 -13.43 -5.98
C VAL A 186 23.85 -13.62 -7.17
N SER A 187 22.81 -14.45 -7.04
CA SER A 187 21.89 -14.81 -8.13
C SER A 187 20.49 -14.22 -7.98
N ASP A 188 20.08 -13.93 -6.75
CA ASP A 188 18.75 -13.47 -6.40
C ASP A 188 18.81 -12.01 -5.93
N GLY A 189 17.67 -11.32 -6.05
CA GLY A 189 17.48 -9.98 -5.53
C GLY A 189 17.28 -9.99 -4.01
N ALA A 190 16.77 -8.86 -3.49
CA ALA A 190 16.61 -8.66 -2.06
C ALA A 190 15.15 -8.42 -1.67
N VAL A 191 14.72 -9.05 -0.57
CA VAL A 191 13.45 -8.69 0.07
C VAL A 191 13.73 -7.71 1.21
N LEU A 192 13.05 -6.56 1.18
CA LEU A 192 13.03 -5.60 2.28
C LEU A 192 11.68 -5.70 3.01
N PRO A 193 11.58 -6.51 4.08
CA PRO A 193 10.36 -6.60 4.86
C PRO A 193 10.17 -5.35 5.74
N VAL A 194 8.98 -4.79 5.72
CA VAL A 194 8.55 -3.71 6.64
C VAL A 194 7.42 -4.25 7.49
N LEU A 195 7.71 -4.57 8.75
CA LEU A 195 6.68 -4.90 9.73
C LEU A 195 5.86 -3.64 10.05
N HIS A 196 4.65 -3.57 9.52
CA HIS A 196 3.69 -2.49 9.75
C HIS A 196 3.06 -2.65 11.15
N LEU A 197 3.87 -2.38 12.18
CA LEU A 197 3.55 -2.52 13.60
C LEU A 197 2.63 -1.40 14.10
N ASN A 198 1.42 -1.30 13.54
CA ASN A 198 0.45 -0.27 13.89
C ASN A 198 -0.31 -0.57 15.20
N GLY A 199 -0.14 -1.76 15.75
CA GLY A 199 -0.56 -2.14 17.10
C GLY A 199 -1.88 -2.90 17.18
N TYR A 200 -2.61 -3.04 16.07
CA TYR A 200 -3.97 -3.54 16.06
C TYR A 200 -4.32 -4.32 14.78
N LYS A 201 -5.18 -5.31 14.96
CA LYS A 201 -5.99 -5.93 13.91
C LYS A 201 -7.45 -5.49 14.07
N ILE A 202 -8.41 -6.14 13.40
CA ILE A 202 -9.81 -5.68 13.31
C ILE A 202 -10.41 -5.24 14.66
N ALA A 203 -10.28 -6.09 15.69
CA ALA A 203 -10.91 -5.85 17.00
C ALA A 203 -10.00 -6.24 18.17
N ASN A 204 -8.69 -6.34 17.95
CA ASN A 204 -7.74 -6.78 18.97
C ASN A 204 -6.38 -6.11 18.77
N PRO A 205 -5.56 -6.01 19.82
CA PRO A 205 -4.15 -5.76 19.64
C PRO A 205 -3.44 -6.90 18.92
N THR A 206 -2.26 -6.63 18.40
CA THR A 206 -1.39 -7.63 17.76
C THR A 206 -0.33 -8.14 18.73
N LEU A 207 0.04 -9.42 18.63
CA LEU A 207 1.00 -10.05 19.56
C LEU A 207 2.35 -9.33 19.53
N LEU A 208 2.92 -9.13 18.34
CA LEU A 208 4.23 -8.51 18.16
C LEU A 208 4.28 -7.05 18.61
N ALA A 209 3.14 -6.36 18.66
CA ALA A 209 3.08 -4.98 19.16
C ALA A 209 3.00 -4.89 20.69
N ARG A 210 2.80 -6.02 21.39
CA ARG A 210 2.60 -6.07 22.84
C ARG A 210 3.72 -6.79 23.59
N ILE A 211 4.60 -7.50 22.90
CA ILE A 211 5.83 -8.03 23.50
C ILE A 211 6.85 -6.90 23.77
N PRO A 212 7.80 -7.10 24.69
CA PRO A 212 8.90 -6.17 24.89
C PRO A 212 9.71 -5.95 23.61
N ARG A 213 10.22 -4.74 23.42
CA ARG A 213 11.03 -4.38 22.24
C ARG A 213 12.25 -5.29 22.08
N GLN A 214 12.91 -5.67 23.17
CA GLN A 214 14.07 -6.56 23.10
C GLN A 214 13.71 -7.95 22.59
N GLU A 215 12.50 -8.44 22.91
CA GLU A 215 12.01 -9.71 22.40
C GLU A 215 11.73 -9.64 20.90
N LEU A 216 11.10 -8.55 20.44
CA LEU A 216 10.85 -8.30 19.02
C LEU A 216 12.15 -8.19 18.20
N GLU A 217 13.16 -7.50 18.72
CA GLU A 217 14.47 -7.35 18.06
C GLU A 217 15.28 -8.66 18.01
N SER A 218 14.88 -9.67 18.77
CA SER A 218 15.56 -10.98 18.84
C SER A 218 14.92 -12.05 17.94
N LEU A 219 13.86 -11.73 17.19
CA LEU A 219 13.19 -12.64 16.25
C LEU A 219 14.00 -12.90 14.98
#